data_AF-A0A3A1YP55-F1
#
_entry.id   AF-A0A3A1YP55-F1
#
_cell.length_a   1.000
_cell.length_b   1.000
_cell.length_c   1.000
_cell.angle_alpha   90.00
_cell.angle_beta   90.00
_cell.angle_gamma   90.00
#
_symmetry.space_group_name_H-M   'P 1'
#
loop_
_entity.id
_entity.type
_entity.pdbx_description
1 polymer ?
#
loop_
_entity_poly.entity_id
_entity_poly.type
_entity_poly.pdbx_seq_one_letter_code
_entity_poly.pdbx_strand_id
1 'polypeptide(L)'
;MSQNNNLTQSNENFKQHGTNVTLENKKVQVSNQADIQAKNLAAIKNSSISAGKGVNIRGGSVNIQGGSIISGGNVKISGGNVVLNGATISSSGDLEINSQNTEVHNQVSLEAAKAKLKTDKLSLSDQASLEVSAQDYQEEVKQKELGANANITYNKK
;
A
#
# COMPACT_ATOMS: atom_id res chain seq x y z
N MET A 1 15.59 26.35 8.48
CA MET A 1 15.31 25.52 9.66
C MET A 1 13.84 25.12 9.66
N SER A 2 13.54 23.84 9.42
CA SER A 2 12.41 23.11 10.02
C SER A 2 12.39 21.69 9.42
N GLN A 3 13.11 20.76 10.04
CA GLN A 3 12.80 19.33 9.89
C GLN A 3 12.09 18.93 11.17
N ASN A 4 10.78 19.20 11.26
CA ASN A 4 9.95 18.55 12.25
C ASN A 4 9.35 17.28 11.63
N ASN A 5 10.24 16.39 11.19
CA ASN A 5 9.90 15.04 10.78
C ASN A 5 9.66 14.26 12.05
N ASN A 6 8.41 14.29 12.52
CA ASN A 6 7.95 13.67 13.74
C ASN A 6 8.08 12.13 13.59
N LEU A 7 9.29 11.64 13.82
CA LEU A 7 9.70 10.25 13.75
C LEU A 7 9.04 9.52 14.91
N THR A 8 8.08 8.64 14.64
CA THR A 8 7.60 7.72 15.66
C THR A 8 8.54 6.52 15.67
N GLN A 9 9.69 6.69 16.32
CA GLN A 9 10.53 5.58 16.77
C GLN A 9 9.90 5.05 18.04
N SER A 10 9.11 3.98 17.94
CA SER A 10 8.62 3.28 19.11
C SER A 10 8.62 1.78 18.87
N ASN A 11 9.45 1.09 19.64
CA ASN A 11 9.28 -0.31 20.01
C ASN A 11 9.36 -1.31 18.84
N GLU A 12 9.32 -2.60 19.19
CA GLU A 12 9.23 -3.67 18.19
C GLU A 12 8.07 -3.44 17.22
N ASN A 13 6.94 -2.89 17.69
CA ASN A 13 5.72 -2.77 16.89
C ASN A 13 5.16 -1.34 16.88
N PHE A 14 4.56 -0.98 15.76
CA PHE A 14 3.71 0.21 15.62
C PHE A 14 2.25 -0.23 15.48
N LYS A 15 1.37 0.27 16.35
CA LYS A 15 -0.06 -0.02 16.29
C LYS A 15 -0.85 1.28 16.33
N GLN A 16 -1.69 1.50 15.32
CA GLN A 16 -2.62 2.62 15.34
C GLN A 16 -3.99 2.16 14.86
N HIS A 17 -4.92 2.10 15.80
CA HIS A 17 -6.28 1.63 15.58
C HIS A 17 -7.29 2.72 15.87
N GLY A 18 -8.38 2.79 15.12
CA GLY A 18 -9.43 3.79 15.37
C GLY A 18 -10.61 3.71 14.41
N THR A 19 -11.51 4.69 14.50
CA THR A 19 -12.58 4.84 13.50
C THR A 19 -12.01 5.33 12.18
N ASN A 20 -11.21 6.40 12.24
CA ASN A 20 -10.37 6.87 11.15
C ASN A 20 -8.94 6.91 11.66
N VAL A 21 -8.00 6.47 10.84
CA VAL A 21 -6.56 6.55 11.13
C VAL A 21 -5.90 7.29 9.98
N THR A 22 -5.12 8.31 10.30
CA THR A 22 -4.35 9.07 9.30
C THR A 22 -2.92 9.20 9.77
N LEU A 23 -2.01 8.70 8.95
CA LEU A 23 -0.59 9.01 9.03
C LEU A 23 -0.31 10.03 7.94
N GLU A 24 0.03 11.25 8.33
CA GLU A 24 0.34 12.33 7.40
C GLU A 24 1.68 12.95 7.76
N ASN A 25 2.57 13.03 6.77
CA ASN A 25 3.94 13.52 6.93
C ASN A 25 4.67 12.81 8.09
N LYS A 26 4.46 11.49 8.24
CA LYS A 26 5.05 10.67 9.28
C LYS A 26 6.13 9.77 8.72
N LYS A 27 7.13 9.48 9.58
CA LYS A 27 8.06 8.38 9.38
C LYS A 27 7.88 7.39 10.53
N VAL A 28 7.42 6.19 10.21
CA VAL A 28 7.26 5.05 11.13
C VAL A 28 8.38 4.07 10.82
N GLN A 29 9.17 3.72 11.84
CA GLN A 29 10.26 2.75 11.71
C GLN A 29 10.26 1.82 12.92
N VAL A 30 10.00 0.53 12.68
CA VAL A 30 9.88 -0.50 13.73
C VAL A 30 10.57 -1.80 13.32
N SER A 31 11.09 -2.57 14.29
CA SER A 31 11.86 -3.80 14.00
C SER A 31 10.98 -5.03 13.75
N ASN A 32 9.71 -5.00 14.13
CA ASN A 32 8.76 -6.10 13.99
C ASN A 32 7.58 -5.68 13.10
N GLN A 33 6.37 -5.50 13.63
CA GLN A 33 5.16 -5.30 12.83
C GLN A 33 4.68 -3.84 12.89
N ALA A 34 4.28 -3.28 11.74
CA ALA A 34 3.39 -2.12 11.68
C ALA A 34 1.95 -2.59 11.41
N ASP A 35 1.00 -2.13 12.22
CA ASP A 35 -0.41 -2.51 12.14
C ASP A 35 -1.32 -1.29 12.25
N ILE A 36 -1.92 -0.91 11.13
CA ILE A 36 -2.79 0.25 10.97
C ILE A 36 -4.19 -0.26 10.69
N GLN A 37 -5.14 -0.02 11.60
CA GLN A 37 -6.51 -0.50 11.46
C GLN A 37 -7.50 0.64 11.66
N ALA A 38 -8.34 0.87 10.68
CA ALA A 38 -9.45 1.80 10.78
C ALA A 38 -10.77 1.06 10.62
N LYS A 39 -11.84 1.52 11.27
CA LYS A 39 -13.19 1.03 10.92
C LYS A 39 -13.63 1.59 9.57
N ASN A 40 -13.40 2.88 9.35
CA ASN A 40 -13.84 3.61 8.17
C ASN A 40 -12.65 3.86 7.24
N LEU A 41 -11.78 4.82 7.55
CA LEU A 41 -10.67 5.21 6.66
C LEU A 41 -9.30 5.00 7.32
N ALA A 42 -8.45 4.22 6.67
CA ALA A 42 -7.01 4.20 6.93
C ALA A 42 -6.29 5.00 5.83
N ALA A 43 -5.71 6.14 6.16
CA ALA A 43 -5.03 7.03 5.21
C ALA A 43 -3.53 7.15 5.52
N ILE A 44 -2.69 6.88 4.53
CA ILE A 44 -1.24 7.09 4.57
C ILE A 44 -0.92 8.17 3.54
N LYS A 45 -0.56 9.37 4.00
CA LYS A 45 -0.32 10.54 3.14
C LYS A 45 1.10 11.04 3.34
N ASN A 46 1.88 11.08 2.26
CA ASN A 46 3.27 11.58 2.25
C ASN A 46 4.09 11.03 3.42
N SER A 47 3.88 9.74 3.73
CA SER A 47 4.41 9.08 4.91
C SER A 47 5.21 7.86 4.53
N SER A 48 6.22 7.53 5.33
CA SER A 48 7.03 6.33 5.16
C SER A 48 6.80 5.37 6.32
N ILE A 49 6.61 4.09 6.01
CA ILE A 49 6.49 3.00 6.98
C ILE A 49 7.57 1.97 6.66
N SER A 50 8.44 1.71 7.62
CA SER A 50 9.45 0.65 7.56
C SER A 50 9.26 -0.31 8.72
N ALA A 51 9.04 -1.59 8.42
CA ALA A 51 8.81 -2.64 9.41
C ALA A 51 9.67 -3.89 9.12
N GLY A 52 10.29 -4.48 10.14
CA GLY A 52 11.18 -5.63 9.94
C GLY A 52 10.47 -6.94 9.62
N LYS A 53 9.26 -7.17 10.12
CA LYS A 53 8.53 -8.46 9.94
C LYS A 53 7.23 -8.37 9.17
N GLY A 54 6.62 -7.19 9.05
CA GLY A 54 5.39 -7.06 8.28
C GLY A 54 4.68 -5.73 8.42
N VAL A 55 3.80 -5.44 7.46
CA VAL A 55 2.90 -4.29 7.47
C VAL A 55 1.48 -4.75 7.18
N ASN A 56 0.55 -4.43 8.07
CA ASN A 56 -0.89 -4.63 7.86
C ASN A 56 -1.58 -3.27 7.82
N ILE A 57 -2.34 -2.99 6.77
CA ILE A 57 -3.17 -1.78 6.66
C ILE A 57 -4.59 -2.23 6.31
N ARG A 58 -5.53 -1.94 7.21
CA ARG A 58 -6.93 -2.33 7.04
C ARG A 58 -7.89 -1.20 7.33
N GLY A 59 -8.97 -1.12 6.57
CA GLY A 59 -10.16 -0.40 6.98
C GLY A 59 -11.31 -0.50 5.99
N GLY A 60 -12.44 0.15 6.25
CA GLY A 60 -13.54 0.23 5.28
C GLY A 60 -13.09 0.79 3.93
N SER A 61 -12.15 1.73 3.96
CA SER A 61 -11.36 2.18 2.82
C SER A 61 -9.91 2.40 3.25
N VAL A 62 -8.98 2.12 2.34
CA VAL A 62 -7.55 2.39 2.50
C VAL A 62 -7.12 3.38 1.42
N ASN A 63 -6.40 4.44 1.80
CA ASN A 63 -5.89 5.42 0.86
C ASN A 63 -4.40 5.67 1.11
N ILE A 64 -3.56 5.36 0.13
CA ILE A 64 -2.10 5.54 0.20
C ILE A 64 -1.72 6.55 -0.88
N GLN A 65 -1.33 7.76 -0.46
CA GLN A 65 -1.02 8.90 -1.32
C GLN A 65 0.41 9.37 -1.08
N GLY A 66 1.29 9.24 -2.08
CA GLY A 66 2.71 9.56 -1.95
C GLY A 66 3.41 8.77 -0.82
N GLY A 67 2.83 7.63 -0.43
CA GLY A 67 3.29 6.82 0.68
C GLY A 67 4.34 5.80 0.25
N SER A 68 5.35 5.58 1.08
CA SER A 68 6.34 4.51 0.90
C SER A 68 6.20 3.47 2.02
N ILE A 69 6.03 2.21 1.64
CA ILE A 69 5.93 1.09 2.58
C ILE A 69 7.05 0.12 2.26
N ILE A 70 7.90 -0.17 3.24
CA ILE A 70 9.02 -1.11 3.11
C ILE A 70 8.91 -2.13 4.23
N SER A 71 8.88 -3.40 3.87
CA SER A 71 8.72 -4.50 4.83
C SER A 71 9.75 -5.60 4.61
N GLY A 72 10.41 -6.03 5.68
CA GLY A 72 11.26 -7.23 5.68
C GLY A 72 10.47 -8.55 5.67
N GLY A 73 9.15 -8.49 5.88
CA GLY A 73 8.23 -9.61 5.70
C GLY A 73 7.00 -9.20 4.89
N ASN A 74 5.85 -9.83 5.14
CA ASN A 74 4.67 -9.65 4.29
C ASN A 74 4.00 -8.28 4.45
N VAL A 75 3.42 -7.78 3.36
CA VAL A 75 2.57 -6.59 3.33
C VAL A 75 1.14 -7.00 2.96
N LYS A 76 0.16 -6.62 3.79
CA LYS A 76 -1.26 -6.87 3.52
C LYS A 76 -2.04 -5.57 3.59
N ILE A 77 -2.72 -5.25 2.51
CA ILE A 77 -3.58 -4.07 2.37
C ILE A 77 -4.99 -4.55 2.06
N SER A 78 -5.96 -4.21 2.90
CA SER A 78 -7.34 -4.67 2.69
C SER A 78 -8.39 -3.64 3.07
N GLY A 79 -9.43 -3.51 2.24
CA GLY A 79 -10.60 -2.69 2.54
C GLY A 79 -11.66 -2.77 1.46
N GLY A 80 -12.82 -2.13 1.66
CA GLY A 80 -13.85 -2.06 0.60
C GLY A 80 -13.33 -1.34 -0.64
N ASN A 81 -12.73 -0.17 -0.45
CA ASN A 81 -11.99 0.54 -1.48
C ASN A 81 -10.51 0.69 -1.10
N VAL A 82 -9.60 0.45 -2.04
CA VAL A 82 -8.16 0.67 -1.88
C VAL A 82 -7.70 1.65 -2.96
N VAL A 83 -7.30 2.85 -2.55
CA VAL A 83 -6.76 3.87 -3.45
C VAL A 83 -5.24 3.93 -3.29
N LEU A 84 -4.52 3.74 -4.39
CA LEU A 84 -3.07 3.88 -4.49
C LEU A 84 -2.76 5.04 -5.42
N ASN A 85 -2.12 6.07 -4.89
CA ASN A 85 -1.79 7.27 -5.64
C ASN A 85 -0.31 7.63 -5.43
N GLY A 86 0.53 7.45 -6.44
CA GLY A 86 1.96 7.76 -6.30
C GLY A 86 2.63 6.91 -5.22
N ALA A 87 2.16 5.68 -4.99
CA ALA A 87 2.57 4.84 -3.87
C ALA A 87 3.70 3.88 -4.28
N THR A 88 4.65 3.66 -3.36
CA THR A 88 5.70 2.65 -3.51
C THR A 88 5.61 1.65 -2.38
N ILE A 89 5.43 0.36 -2.71
CA ILE A 89 5.28 -0.70 -1.72
C ILE A 89 6.28 -1.79 -2.04
N SER A 90 7.24 -2.03 -1.13
CA SER A 90 8.27 -3.05 -1.27
C SER A 90 8.23 -4.02 -0.09
N SER A 91 8.25 -5.31 -0.40
CA SER A 91 8.16 -6.42 0.54
C SER A 91 9.23 -7.46 0.22
N SER A 92 10.02 -7.87 1.21
CA SER A 92 10.87 -9.05 1.05
C SER A 92 10.08 -10.36 1.07
N GLY A 93 8.84 -10.32 1.59
CA GLY A 93 7.89 -11.44 1.56
C GLY A 93 6.77 -11.22 0.53
N ASP A 94 5.59 -11.72 0.84
CA ASP A 94 4.40 -11.60 -0.02
C ASP A 94 3.73 -10.22 0.14
N LEU A 95 3.24 -9.68 -0.97
CA LEU A 95 2.37 -8.51 -1.02
C LEU A 95 0.96 -8.94 -1.45
N GLU A 96 -0.04 -8.67 -0.62
CA GLU A 96 -1.45 -8.89 -0.94
C GLU A 96 -2.24 -7.58 -0.85
N ILE A 97 -2.92 -7.22 -1.95
CA ILE A 97 -3.96 -6.19 -1.97
C ILE A 97 -5.31 -6.91 -2.17
N ASN A 98 -6.24 -6.71 -1.24
CA ASN A 98 -7.53 -7.39 -1.23
C ASN A 98 -8.67 -6.39 -1.00
N SER A 99 -9.48 -6.15 -2.03
CA SER A 99 -10.52 -5.13 -2.01
C SER A 99 -11.76 -5.49 -2.83
N GLN A 100 -12.82 -4.69 -2.72
CA GLN A 100 -13.88 -4.70 -3.74
C GLN A 100 -13.46 -3.84 -4.92
N ASN A 101 -12.95 -2.63 -4.65
CA ASN A 101 -12.41 -1.73 -5.66
C ASN A 101 -10.96 -1.38 -5.35
N THR A 102 -10.10 -1.40 -6.37
CA THR A 102 -8.75 -0.86 -6.32
C THR A 102 -8.62 0.24 -7.36
N GLU A 103 -8.25 1.45 -6.92
CA GLU A 103 -8.03 2.61 -7.78
C GLU A 103 -6.56 2.96 -7.79
N VAL A 104 -5.99 3.15 -8.97
CA VAL A 104 -4.59 3.51 -9.18
C VAL A 104 -4.52 4.86 -9.88
N HIS A 105 -3.77 5.78 -9.28
CA HIS A 105 -3.49 7.11 -9.81
C HIS A 105 -1.99 7.34 -9.86
N ASN A 106 -1.55 8.09 -10.87
CA ASN A 106 -0.13 8.33 -11.14
C ASN A 106 0.64 7.00 -11.25
N GLN A 107 1.94 7.02 -10.98
CA GLN A 107 2.75 5.81 -10.95
C GLN A 107 2.65 5.12 -9.59
N VAL A 108 2.33 3.84 -9.58
CA VAL A 108 2.33 2.96 -8.41
C VAL A 108 3.28 1.80 -8.68
N SER A 109 4.23 1.59 -7.77
CA SER A 109 5.22 0.51 -7.89
C SER A 109 5.06 -0.47 -6.73
N LEU A 110 4.85 -1.74 -7.07
CA LEU A 110 4.67 -2.86 -6.17
C LEU A 110 5.82 -3.84 -6.36
N GLU A 111 6.56 -4.12 -5.30
CA GLU A 111 7.71 -5.01 -5.31
C GLU A 111 7.55 -6.05 -4.21
N ALA A 112 7.63 -7.33 -4.56
CA ALA A 112 7.47 -8.42 -3.60
C ALA A 112 8.21 -9.69 -4.02
N ALA A 113 8.34 -10.66 -3.12
CA ALA A 113 8.68 -12.02 -3.52
C ALA A 113 7.54 -12.61 -4.36
N LYS A 114 6.31 -12.53 -3.84
CA LYS A 114 5.08 -12.82 -4.56
C LYS A 114 4.10 -11.67 -4.40
N ALA A 115 3.40 -11.32 -5.48
CA ALA A 115 2.38 -10.30 -5.45
C ALA A 115 1.01 -10.93 -5.75
N LYS A 116 -0.01 -10.53 -4.99
CA LYS A 116 -1.39 -10.90 -5.24
C LYS A 116 -2.27 -9.65 -5.24
N LEU A 117 -2.96 -9.43 -6.36
CA LEU A 117 -3.97 -8.39 -6.49
C LEU A 117 -5.33 -9.06 -6.61
N LYS A 118 -6.16 -8.92 -5.58
CA LYS A 118 -7.53 -9.42 -5.53
C LYS A 118 -8.51 -8.27 -5.43
N THR A 119 -9.27 -8.02 -6.48
CA THR A 119 -10.28 -6.98 -6.50
C THR A 119 -11.42 -7.28 -7.45
N ASP A 120 -12.63 -6.84 -7.14
CA ASP A 120 -13.74 -6.97 -8.08
C ASP A 120 -13.54 -6.00 -9.25
N LYS A 121 -13.08 -4.78 -8.96
CA LYS A 121 -12.81 -3.77 -9.97
C LYS A 121 -11.45 -3.09 -9.76
N LEU A 122 -10.60 -3.17 -10.77
CA LEU A 122 -9.36 -2.39 -10.87
C LEU A 122 -9.58 -1.22 -11.83
N SER A 123 -9.41 0.00 -11.34
CA SER A 123 -9.48 1.23 -12.14
C SER A 123 -8.13 1.94 -12.15
N LEU A 124 -7.64 2.30 -13.33
CA LEU A 124 -6.47 3.17 -13.49
C LEU A 124 -6.94 4.50 -14.10
N SER A 125 -6.54 5.63 -13.54
CA SER A 125 -6.83 6.94 -14.15
C SER A 125 -6.00 7.18 -15.42
N ASP A 126 -6.33 8.23 -16.18
CA ASP A 126 -5.53 8.65 -17.33
C ASP A 126 -4.05 8.80 -16.96
N GLN A 127 -3.17 8.32 -17.84
CA GLN A 127 -1.71 8.26 -17.68
C GLN A 127 -1.19 7.51 -16.45
N ALA A 128 -2.04 6.82 -15.67
CA ALA A 128 -1.58 6.07 -14.50
C ALA A 128 -0.79 4.82 -14.92
N SER A 129 0.20 4.44 -14.13
CA SER A 129 0.94 3.20 -14.31
C SER A 129 0.91 2.36 -13.04
N LEU A 130 0.58 1.07 -13.18
CA LEU A 130 0.74 0.07 -12.14
C LEU A 130 1.88 -0.86 -12.53
N GLU A 131 3.00 -0.77 -11.82
CA GLU A 131 4.16 -1.62 -12.02
C GLU A 131 4.23 -2.66 -10.91
N VAL A 132 4.24 -3.94 -11.29
CA VAL A 132 4.37 -5.06 -10.37
C VAL A 132 5.65 -5.80 -10.69
N SER A 133 6.57 -5.89 -9.72
CA SER A 133 7.79 -6.69 -9.84
C SER A 133 7.84 -7.77 -8.76
N ALA A 134 7.65 -9.01 -9.17
CA ALA A 134 7.61 -10.17 -8.29
C ALA A 134 8.08 -11.45 -9.01
N GLN A 135 8.45 -12.49 -8.26
CA GLN A 135 8.77 -13.79 -8.83
C GLN A 135 7.51 -14.51 -9.34
N ASP A 136 6.40 -14.31 -8.63
CA ASP A 136 5.07 -14.78 -8.96
C ASP A 136 4.05 -13.64 -8.78
N TYR A 137 3.15 -13.49 -9.73
CA TYR A 137 2.07 -12.51 -9.70
C TYR A 137 0.73 -13.19 -9.96
N GLN A 138 -0.13 -13.14 -8.94
CA GLN A 138 -1.49 -13.66 -9.01
C GLN A 138 -2.48 -12.50 -9.12
N GLU A 139 -3.17 -12.44 -10.24
CA GLU A 139 -4.19 -11.44 -10.49
C GLU A 139 -5.59 -12.08 -10.43
N GLU A 140 -6.38 -11.71 -9.42
CA GLU A 140 -7.79 -12.05 -9.24
C GLU A 140 -8.63 -10.78 -9.42
N VAL A 141 -8.67 -10.25 -10.66
CA VAL A 141 -9.40 -9.03 -11.02
C VAL A 141 -10.62 -9.38 -11.87
N LYS A 142 -11.84 -9.04 -11.42
CA LYS A 142 -13.07 -9.37 -12.19
C LYS A 142 -13.34 -8.37 -13.32
N GLN A 143 -13.07 -7.09 -13.10
CA GLN A 143 -13.27 -6.01 -14.05
C GLN A 143 -12.08 -5.05 -14.05
N LYS A 144 -11.64 -4.62 -15.24
CA LYS A 144 -10.62 -3.58 -15.42
C LYS A 144 -11.22 -2.38 -16.14
N GLU A 145 -10.93 -1.19 -15.66
CA GLU A 145 -11.22 0.08 -16.33
C GLU A 145 -9.93 0.88 -16.42
N LEU A 146 -9.45 1.10 -17.64
CA LEU A 146 -8.19 1.78 -17.89
C LEU A 146 -8.48 3.14 -18.51
N GLY A 147 -8.01 4.20 -17.87
CA GLY A 147 -7.98 5.54 -18.43
C GLY A 147 -7.09 5.63 -19.67
N ALA A 148 -7.15 6.78 -20.35
CA ALA A 148 -6.35 7.04 -21.53
C ALA A 148 -4.86 6.93 -21.22
N ASN A 149 -4.13 6.14 -22.02
CA ASN A 149 -2.70 5.81 -21.85
C ASN A 149 -2.33 5.22 -20.47
N ALA A 150 -3.30 4.69 -19.71
CA ALA A 150 -2.99 3.93 -18.52
C ALA A 150 -2.28 2.62 -18.89
N ASN A 151 -1.36 2.16 -18.04
CA ASN A 151 -0.63 0.91 -18.28
C ASN A 151 -0.46 0.06 -17.00
N ILE A 152 -0.43 -1.25 -17.19
CA ILE A 152 -0.10 -2.22 -16.15
C ILE A 152 1.09 -3.01 -16.67
N THR A 153 2.19 -3.01 -15.93
CA THR A 153 3.41 -3.71 -16.29
C THR A 153 3.75 -4.74 -15.22
N TYR A 154 4.01 -5.98 -15.65
CA TYR A 154 4.53 -7.02 -14.78
C TYR A 154 5.98 -7.37 -15.17
N ASN A 155 6.89 -7.21 -14.22
CA ASN A 155 8.31 -7.48 -14.36
C ASN A 155 8.68 -8.69 -13.48
N LYS A 156 8.78 -9.86 -14.10
CA LYS A 156 9.18 -11.08 -13.39
C LYS A 156 10.62 -10.95 -12.87
N LYS A 157 10.83 -11.26 -11.60
CA LYS A 157 12.14 -11.35 -10.95
C LYS A 157 12.75 -12.74 -11.01
#